data_AF-A0A834FDD1-F1
#
_entry.id   AF-A0A834FDD1-F1
#
_cell.length_a   1.000
_cell.length_b   1.000
_cell.length_c   1.000
_cell.angle_alpha   90.00
_cell.angle_beta   90.00
_cell.angle_gamma   90.00
#
_symmetry.space_group_name_H-M   'P 1'
#
loop_
_entity.id
_entity.type
_entity.pdbx_description
1 polymer ?
#
loop_
_entity_poly.entity_id
_entity_poly.type
_entity_poly.pdbx_seq_one_letter_code
_entity_poly.pdbx_strand_id
1 'polypeptide(L)'
;MLPVRFQEVAVEHFPVSETEAVVLTAIAVYTAGLALPHNTHRLLSGEGTETGWRVLKLVALLYLAVLLGCTALINFSLGFILALSLVPAAAFVTPHLPKALSAFFLVALSPACTLLFSVFFFQELQEMPVSFQDGWLLYLSVIAQGMLDHYLYGSLVFPLVALLVYPCWLLFWNILFWK
;
A
#
# COMPACT_ATOMS: atom_id res chain seq x y z
N MET A 1 -6.57 -21.35 17.36
CA MET A 1 -7.79 -21.21 18.19
C MET A 1 -7.77 -20.03 19.17
N LEU A 2 -6.61 -19.47 19.55
CA LEU A 2 -6.55 -18.22 20.31
C LEU A 2 -7.12 -16.96 19.61
N PRO A 3 -6.95 -16.72 18.28
CA PRO A 3 -7.39 -15.44 17.70
C PRO A 3 -8.91 -15.25 17.68
N VAL A 4 -9.68 -16.34 17.59
CA VAL A 4 -11.15 -16.28 17.52
C VAL A 4 -11.77 -15.86 18.87
N ARG A 5 -11.20 -16.30 19.98
CA ARG A 5 -11.68 -15.92 21.33
C ARG A 5 -11.39 -14.46 21.68
N PHE A 6 -10.31 -13.88 21.15
CA PHE A 6 -10.05 -12.46 21.32
C PHE A 6 -10.98 -11.58 20.46
N GLN A 7 -11.49 -12.12 19.35
CA GLN A 7 -12.41 -11.43 18.47
C GLN A 7 -13.79 -11.25 19.13
N GLU A 8 -14.33 -12.30 19.78
CA GLU A 8 -15.59 -12.23 20.53
C GLU A 8 -15.53 -11.18 21.66
N VAL A 9 -14.42 -11.14 22.40
CA VAL A 9 -14.21 -10.19 23.52
C VAL A 9 -14.03 -8.75 23.01
N ALA A 10 -13.43 -8.55 21.83
CA ALA A 10 -13.25 -7.23 21.24
C ALA A 10 -14.56 -6.65 20.67
N VAL A 11 -15.41 -7.49 20.07
CA VAL A 11 -16.72 -7.10 19.50
C VAL A 11 -17.70 -6.66 20.58
N GLU A 12 -17.64 -7.26 21.79
CA GLU A 12 -18.46 -6.81 22.93
C GLU A 12 -18.06 -5.44 23.48
N HIS A 13 -16.78 -5.07 23.37
CA HIS A 13 -16.26 -3.81 23.93
C HIS A 13 -16.21 -2.65 22.91
N PHE A 14 -16.13 -2.98 21.62
CA PHE A 14 -16.16 -2.02 20.51
C PHE A 14 -17.11 -2.57 19.44
N PRO A 15 -18.33 -2.02 19.29
CA PRO A 15 -19.28 -2.45 18.27
C PRO A 15 -18.82 -1.94 16.91
N VAL A 16 -17.76 -2.56 16.40
CA VAL A 16 -17.16 -2.30 15.11
C VAL A 16 -17.62 -3.43 14.20
N SER A 17 -18.23 -3.09 13.07
CA SER A 17 -18.66 -4.09 12.09
C SER A 17 -17.46 -4.92 11.59
N GLU A 18 -17.67 -6.17 11.18
CA GLU A 18 -16.59 -7.03 10.66
C GLU A 18 -15.81 -6.35 9.52
N THR A 19 -16.52 -5.60 8.68
CA THR A 19 -15.94 -4.79 7.60
C THR A 19 -15.05 -3.67 8.12
N GLU A 20 -15.47 -2.94 9.14
CA GLU A 20 -14.66 -1.89 9.75
C GLU A 20 -13.42 -2.48 10.45
N ALA A 21 -13.56 -3.61 11.15
CA ALA A 21 -12.45 -4.26 11.83
C ALA A 21 -11.36 -4.71 10.83
N VAL A 22 -11.78 -5.25 9.70
CA VAL A 22 -10.91 -5.66 8.59
C VAL A 22 -10.18 -4.46 7.99
N VAL A 23 -10.89 -3.37 7.70
CA VAL A 23 -10.31 -2.15 7.13
C VAL A 23 -9.36 -1.47 8.11
N LEU A 24 -9.74 -1.36 9.39
CA LEU A 24 -8.89 -0.80 10.44
C LEU A 24 -7.62 -1.63 10.64
N THR A 25 -7.72 -2.96 10.56
CA THR A 25 -6.56 -3.85 10.61
C THR A 25 -5.65 -3.63 9.42
N ALA A 26 -6.19 -3.46 8.21
CA ALA A 26 -5.39 -3.14 7.02
C ALA A 26 -4.66 -1.79 7.16
N ILE A 27 -5.33 -0.76 7.68
CA ILE A 27 -4.72 0.55 7.97
C ILE A 27 -3.64 0.42 9.05
N ALA A 28 -3.90 -0.34 10.12
CA ALA A 28 -2.94 -0.58 11.20
C ALA A 28 -1.69 -1.30 10.69
N VAL A 29 -1.85 -2.33 9.85
CA VAL A 29 -0.71 -3.00 9.21
C VAL A 29 0.04 -2.03 8.31
N TYR A 30 -0.68 -1.28 7.46
CA TYR A 30 -0.08 -0.33 6.54
C TYR A 30 0.76 0.73 7.28
N THR A 31 0.19 1.35 8.30
CA THR A 31 0.84 2.34 9.17
C THR A 31 2.00 1.75 9.98
N ALA A 32 1.87 0.52 10.48
CA ALA A 32 2.94 -0.16 11.20
C ALA A 32 4.15 -0.42 10.29
N GLY A 33 3.97 -0.83 9.04
CA GLY A 33 5.11 -0.98 8.15
C GLY A 33 5.66 0.34 7.61
N LEU A 34 4.92 1.45 7.58
CA LEU A 34 5.55 2.77 7.37
C LEU A 34 6.56 3.12 8.48
N ALA A 35 6.37 2.58 9.69
CA ALA A 35 7.34 2.70 10.79
C ALA A 35 8.47 1.65 10.75
N LEU A 36 8.34 0.56 9.98
CA LEU A 36 9.37 -0.48 9.86
C LEU A 36 10.73 0.03 9.38
N PRO A 37 10.83 0.88 8.32
CA PRO A 37 12.10 1.43 7.85
C PRO A 37 12.91 2.07 8.97
N HIS A 38 12.22 2.78 9.87
CA HIS A 38 12.88 3.45 11.00
C HIS A 38 13.51 2.46 12.00
N ASN A 39 12.88 1.29 12.16
CA ASN A 39 13.34 0.23 13.07
C ASN A 39 14.34 -0.73 12.42
N THR A 40 14.22 -1.02 11.12
CA THR A 40 15.20 -1.83 10.37
C THR A 40 16.55 -1.13 10.26
N HIS A 41 16.57 0.20 10.14
CA HIS A 41 17.81 0.99 10.23
C HIS A 41 18.55 0.86 11.57
N ARG A 42 17.83 0.58 12.66
CA ARG A 42 18.43 0.41 13.98
C ARG A 42 19.07 -0.98 14.15
N LEU A 43 18.60 -1.97 13.40
CA LEU A 43 19.11 -3.35 13.40
C LEU A 43 20.19 -3.57 12.34
N LEU A 44 20.13 -2.88 11.20
CA LEU A 44 21.15 -2.86 10.16
C LEU A 44 22.24 -1.82 10.48
N SER A 45 22.83 -1.93 11.67
CA SER A 45 23.98 -1.14 12.12
C SER A 45 25.29 -1.49 11.38
N GLY A 46 25.21 -1.92 10.12
CA GLY A 46 26.35 -2.05 9.22
C GLY A 46 26.33 -0.85 8.28
N GLU A 47 27.46 -0.16 8.17
CA GLU A 47 27.65 1.00 7.29
C GLU A 47 26.96 0.75 5.93
N GLY A 48 25.96 1.57 5.59
CA GLY A 48 25.20 1.39 4.38
C GLY A 48 26.05 1.74 3.17
N THR A 49 26.77 0.74 2.65
CA THR A 49 27.60 0.91 1.45
C THR A 49 26.76 1.46 0.28
N GLU A 50 27.40 2.26 -0.58
CA GLU A 50 26.82 2.73 -1.85
C GLU A 50 26.30 1.57 -2.71
N THR A 51 26.95 0.41 -2.62
CA THR A 51 26.54 -0.83 -3.28
C THR A 51 25.24 -1.40 -2.69
N GLY A 52 25.03 -1.28 -1.38
CA GLY A 52 23.87 -1.86 -0.68
C GLY A 52 22.54 -1.27 -1.13
N TRP A 53 22.42 0.07 -1.18
CA TRP A 53 21.17 0.70 -1.61
C TRP A 53 20.87 0.45 -3.10
N ARG A 54 21.91 0.32 -3.94
CA ARG A 54 21.77 -0.01 -5.36
C ARG A 54 21.25 -1.44 -5.56
N VAL A 55 21.77 -2.40 -4.80
CA VAL A 55 21.25 -3.77 -4.80
C VAL A 55 19.81 -3.81 -4.30
N LEU A 56 19.50 -3.08 -3.22
CA LEU A 56 18.13 -2.97 -2.71
C LEU A 56 17.19 -2.35 -3.76
N LYS A 57 17.64 -1.32 -4.49
CA LYS A 57 16.90 -0.72 -5.60
C LYS A 57 16.68 -1.69 -6.75
N LEU A 58 17.68 -2.49 -7.12
CA LEU A 58 17.52 -3.54 -8.15
C LEU A 58 16.49 -4.59 -7.73
N VAL A 59 16.54 -5.06 -6.48
CA VAL A 59 15.56 -6.00 -5.95
C VAL A 59 14.16 -5.38 -5.96
N ALA A 60 14.01 -4.13 -5.52
CA ALA A 60 12.74 -3.42 -5.53
C ALA A 60 12.18 -3.23 -6.95
N LEU A 61 13.03 -2.90 -7.93
CA LEU A 61 12.63 -2.75 -9.33
C LEU A 61 12.25 -4.08 -9.98
N LEU A 62 13.00 -5.15 -9.72
CA LEU A 62 12.66 -6.49 -10.22
C LEU A 62 11.32 -6.95 -9.65
N TYR A 63 11.13 -6.72 -8.35
CA TYR A 63 9.88 -7.02 -7.66
C TYR A 63 8.71 -6.21 -8.27
N LEU A 64 8.90 -4.90 -8.47
CA LEU A 64 7.90 -4.04 -9.10
C LEU A 64 7.55 -4.52 -10.52
N ALA A 65 8.54 -4.94 -11.31
CA ALA A 65 8.32 -5.42 -12.67
C ALA A 65 7.46 -6.71 -12.68
N VAL A 66 7.76 -7.67 -11.81
CA VAL A 66 6.96 -8.90 -11.66
C VAL A 66 5.55 -8.56 -11.20
N LEU A 67 5.41 -7.68 -10.21
CA LEU A 67 4.12 -7.21 -9.70
C LEU A 67 3.26 -6.57 -10.79
N LEU A 68 3.82 -5.62 -11.55
CA LEU A 68 3.11 -4.95 -12.63
C LEU A 68 2.77 -5.93 -13.76
N GLY A 69 3.67 -6.86 -14.09
CA GLY A 69 3.41 -7.91 -15.08
C GLY A 69 2.26 -8.82 -14.67
N CYS A 70 2.28 -9.35 -13.44
CA CYS A 70 1.20 -10.19 -12.92
C CYS A 70 -0.13 -9.42 -12.84
N THR A 71 -0.10 -8.17 -12.36
CA THR A 71 -1.31 -7.36 -12.29
C THR A 71 -1.87 -7.05 -13.68
N ALA A 72 -1.01 -6.73 -14.65
CA ALA A 72 -1.45 -6.44 -16.02
C ALA A 72 -2.05 -7.66 -16.73
N LEU A 73 -1.57 -8.87 -16.44
CA LEU A 73 -2.15 -10.11 -16.97
C LEU A 73 -3.57 -10.37 -16.44
N ILE A 74 -3.85 -9.97 -15.20
CA ILE A 74 -5.18 -10.14 -14.57
C ILE A 74 -6.10 -8.98 -14.95
N ASN A 75 -5.55 -7.75 -14.90
CA ASN A 75 -6.26 -6.52 -15.15
C ASN A 75 -5.29 -5.49 -15.73
N PHE A 76 -5.29 -5.40 -17.07
CA PHE A 76 -4.41 -4.50 -17.81
C PHE A 76 -4.53 -3.04 -17.36
N SER A 77 -5.76 -2.55 -17.17
CA SER A 77 -6.02 -1.16 -16.75
C SER A 77 -5.46 -0.87 -15.36
N LEU A 78 -5.64 -1.79 -14.40
CA LEU A 78 -5.08 -1.65 -13.05
C LEU A 78 -3.55 -1.69 -13.08
N GLY A 79 -2.98 -2.63 -13.84
CA GLY A 79 -1.52 -2.70 -14.03
C GLY A 79 -0.95 -1.42 -14.61
N PHE A 80 -1.65 -0.81 -15.58
CA PHE A 80 -1.26 0.47 -16.17
C PHE A 80 -1.34 1.63 -15.16
N ILE A 81 -2.42 1.76 -14.40
CA ILE A 81 -2.57 2.81 -13.37
C ILE A 81 -1.48 2.69 -12.30
N LEU A 82 -1.21 1.48 -11.82
CA LEU A 82 -0.14 1.23 -10.85
C LEU A 82 1.26 1.52 -11.45
N ALA A 83 1.47 1.24 -12.73
CA ALA A 83 2.73 1.57 -13.39
C ALA A 83 2.95 3.10 -13.44
N LEU A 84 1.89 3.86 -13.78
CA LEU A 84 1.95 5.32 -13.85
C LEU A 84 2.31 5.97 -12.50
N SER A 85 1.90 5.39 -11.38
CA SER A 85 2.23 5.93 -10.05
C SER A 85 3.56 5.41 -9.51
N LEU A 86 3.79 4.08 -9.55
CA LEU A 86 4.90 3.44 -8.85
C LEU A 86 6.22 3.47 -9.63
N VAL A 87 6.19 3.44 -10.97
CA VAL A 87 7.43 3.45 -11.77
C VAL A 87 8.18 4.78 -11.64
N PRO A 88 7.53 5.96 -11.74
CA PRO A 88 8.21 7.22 -11.47
C PRO A 88 8.75 7.29 -10.03
N ALA A 89 7.95 6.86 -9.04
CA ALA A 89 8.40 6.82 -7.65
C ALA A 89 9.68 5.96 -7.50
N ALA A 90 9.70 4.77 -8.07
CA ALA A 90 10.85 3.86 -8.03
C ALA A 90 12.08 4.44 -8.75
N ALA A 91 11.89 5.16 -9.87
CA ALA A 91 12.97 5.78 -10.62
C ALA A 91 13.66 6.88 -9.79
N PHE A 92 12.88 7.77 -9.18
CA PHE A 92 13.39 8.95 -8.48
C PHE A 92 13.88 8.69 -7.05
N VAL A 93 13.40 7.62 -6.39
CA VAL A 93 13.84 7.28 -5.03
C VAL A 93 15.34 6.97 -5.02
N THR A 94 16.10 7.82 -4.32
CA THR A 94 17.52 7.66 -4.02
C THR A 94 17.81 8.27 -2.65
N PRO A 95 18.86 7.84 -1.94
CA PRO A 95 19.17 8.34 -0.60
C PRO A 95 19.67 9.79 -0.58
N HIS A 96 20.11 10.34 -1.71
CA HIS A 96 20.67 11.69 -1.81
C HIS A 96 19.60 12.78 -2.02
N LEU A 97 18.35 12.41 -2.28
CA LEU A 97 17.27 13.38 -2.45
C LEU A 97 16.86 13.99 -1.09
N PRO A 98 16.30 15.22 -1.08
CA PRO A 98 15.75 15.80 0.13
C PRO A 98 14.65 14.89 0.70
N LYS A 99 14.91 14.34 1.89
CA LYS A 99 14.10 13.28 2.52
C LYS A 99 12.64 13.68 2.75
N ALA A 100 12.39 14.93 3.13
CA ALA A 100 11.03 15.40 3.39
C ALA A 100 10.19 15.47 2.11
N LEU A 101 10.73 16.03 1.02
CA LEU A 101 10.03 16.14 -0.26
C LEU A 101 9.79 14.77 -0.88
N SER A 102 10.82 13.93 -0.90
CA SER A 102 10.70 12.56 -1.43
C SER A 102 9.77 11.67 -0.60
N ALA A 103 9.75 11.81 0.73
CA ALA A 103 8.79 11.14 1.60
C ALA A 103 7.35 11.61 1.31
N PHE A 104 7.13 12.91 1.11
CA PHE A 104 5.83 13.45 0.72
C PHE A 104 5.36 12.86 -0.61
N PHE A 105 6.22 12.85 -1.63
CA PHE A 105 5.89 12.26 -2.93
C PHE A 105 5.65 10.76 -2.84
N LEU A 106 6.42 10.03 -2.04
CA LEU A 106 6.11 8.63 -1.73
C LEU A 106 4.70 8.57 -1.16
N VAL A 107 4.39 9.19 -0.02
CA VAL A 107 3.03 9.10 0.56
C VAL A 107 1.93 9.43 -0.45
N ALA A 108 2.09 10.49 -1.23
CA ALA A 108 1.11 10.91 -2.25
C ALA A 108 0.92 9.89 -3.37
N LEU A 109 2.00 9.26 -3.84
CA LEU A 109 1.99 8.21 -4.89
C LEU A 109 1.70 6.82 -4.33
N SER A 110 1.40 6.72 -3.04
CA SER A 110 1.17 5.43 -2.41
C SER A 110 -0.12 4.78 -2.92
N PRO A 111 -0.21 3.43 -2.90
CA PRO A 111 -1.36 2.70 -3.42
C PRO A 111 -2.68 3.12 -2.77
N ALA A 112 -2.64 3.41 -1.47
CA ALA A 112 -3.78 3.89 -0.69
C ALA A 112 -4.26 5.27 -1.19
N CYS A 113 -3.34 6.21 -1.38
CA CYS A 113 -3.65 7.54 -1.90
C CYS A 113 -4.10 7.49 -3.37
N THR A 114 -3.50 6.63 -4.19
CA THR A 114 -3.95 6.44 -5.58
C THR A 114 -5.37 5.90 -5.64
N LEU A 115 -5.72 4.93 -4.78
CA LEU A 115 -7.08 4.36 -4.74
C LEU A 115 -8.09 5.40 -4.24
N LEU A 116 -7.73 6.17 -3.19
CA LEU A 116 -8.56 7.28 -2.71
C LEU A 116 -8.78 8.32 -3.82
N PHE A 117 -7.73 8.74 -4.52
CA PHE A 117 -7.85 9.67 -5.64
C PHE A 117 -8.71 9.10 -6.76
N SER A 118 -8.53 7.83 -7.13
CA SER A 118 -9.35 7.16 -8.14
C SER A 118 -10.83 7.12 -7.75
N VAL A 119 -11.16 6.95 -6.47
CA VAL A 119 -12.54 7.01 -5.97
C VAL A 119 -13.16 8.38 -6.25
N PHE A 120 -12.50 9.46 -5.83
CA PHE A 120 -13.02 10.81 -6.09
C PHE A 120 -13.09 11.12 -7.58
N PHE A 121 -12.05 10.78 -8.34
CA PHE A 121 -12.01 11.00 -9.79
C PHE A 121 -13.11 10.24 -10.53
N PHE A 122 -13.41 9.01 -10.09
CA PHE A 122 -14.50 8.23 -10.66
C PHE A 122 -15.86 8.86 -10.38
N GLN A 123 -16.09 9.40 -9.18
CA GLN A 123 -17.35 10.09 -8.83
C GLN A 123 -17.53 11.39 -9.61
N GLU A 124 -16.45 12.15 -9.81
CA GLU A 124 -16.45 13.34 -10.68
C GLU A 124 -16.79 12.98 -12.14
N LEU A 125 -16.21 11.90 -12.67
CA LEU A 125 -16.52 11.40 -14.01
C LEU A 125 -17.98 10.95 -14.17
N GLN A 126 -18.61 10.51 -13.08
CA GLN A 126 -20.03 10.14 -13.04
C GLN A 126 -20.96 11.34 -12.81
N GLU A 127 -20.44 12.56 -12.77
CA GLU A 127 -21.18 13.79 -12.48
C GLU A 127 -21.90 13.76 -11.11
N MET A 128 -21.41 12.92 -10.17
CA MET A 128 -21.91 12.79 -8.81
C MET A 128 -20.82 13.14 -7.79
N PRO A 129 -20.42 14.42 -7.69
CA PRO A 129 -19.35 14.82 -6.77
C PRO A 129 -19.74 14.50 -5.33
N VAL A 130 -18.88 13.76 -4.65
CA VAL A 130 -19.09 13.35 -3.26
C VAL A 130 -18.33 14.28 -2.32
N SER A 131 -18.91 14.53 -1.14
CA SER A 131 -18.18 15.23 -0.07
C SER A 131 -16.96 14.40 0.37
N PHE A 132 -16.01 15.03 1.05
CA PHE A 132 -14.83 14.31 1.56
C PHE A 132 -15.22 13.15 2.50
N GLN A 133 -16.24 13.36 3.34
CA GLN A 133 -16.72 12.35 4.27
C GLN A 133 -17.35 11.16 3.55
N ASP A 134 -18.18 11.43 2.55
CA ASP A 134 -18.84 10.38 1.76
C ASP A 134 -17.83 9.61 0.90
N GLY A 135 -16.86 10.32 0.30
CA GLY A 135 -15.76 9.72 -0.44
C GLY A 135 -14.83 8.89 0.45
N TRP A 136 -14.61 9.30 1.70
CA TRP A 136 -13.87 8.49 2.67
C TRP A 136 -14.61 7.19 3.02
N LEU A 137 -15.92 7.24 3.25
CA LEU A 137 -16.73 6.04 3.49
C LEU A 137 -16.75 5.12 2.27
N LEU A 138 -16.86 5.69 1.05
CA LEU A 138 -16.79 4.92 -0.20
C LEU A 138 -15.41 4.27 -0.39
N TYR A 139 -14.34 4.96 -0.02
CA TYR A 139 -12.99 4.40 -0.04
C TYR A 139 -12.88 3.17 0.88
N LEU A 140 -13.38 3.26 2.11
CA LEU A 140 -13.39 2.14 3.05
C LEU A 140 -14.25 0.98 2.53
N SER A 141 -15.39 1.27 1.90
CA SER A 141 -16.27 0.24 1.35
C SER A 141 -15.63 -0.50 0.16
N VAL A 142 -14.92 0.21 -0.73
CA VAL A 142 -14.17 -0.38 -1.84
C VAL A 142 -13.08 -1.33 -1.33
N ILE A 143 -12.38 -0.96 -0.26
CA ILE A 143 -11.38 -1.85 0.37
C ILE A 143 -12.06 -3.10 0.94
N ALA A 144 -13.12 -2.93 1.73
CA ALA A 144 -13.85 -4.04 2.33
C ALA A 144 -14.41 -4.99 1.26
N GLN A 145 -14.95 -4.45 0.18
CA GLN A 145 -15.50 -5.23 -0.92
C GLN A 145 -14.42 -5.98 -1.69
N GLY A 146 -13.25 -5.37 -1.93
CA GLY A 146 -12.11 -6.08 -2.53
C GLY A 146 -11.65 -7.28 -1.69
N MET A 147 -11.72 -7.18 -0.36
CA MET A 147 -11.41 -8.28 0.56
C MET A 147 -12.48 -9.38 0.53
N LEU A 148 -13.74 -8.98 0.53
CA LEU A 148 -14.88 -9.88 0.47
C LEU A 148 -14.91 -10.64 -0.87
N ASP A 149 -14.60 -9.98 -1.98
CA ASP A 149 -14.50 -10.60 -3.31
C ASP A 149 -13.38 -11.64 -3.37
N HIS A 150 -12.27 -11.41 -2.68
CA HIS A 150 -11.23 -12.42 -2.55
C HIS A 150 -11.71 -13.64 -1.76
N TYR A 151 -12.38 -13.41 -0.62
CA TYR A 151 -12.87 -14.48 0.25
C TYR A 151 -13.97 -15.32 -0.43
N LEU A 152 -14.91 -14.68 -1.13
CA LEU A 152 -16.06 -15.35 -1.74
C LEU A 152 -15.76 -15.96 -3.11
N TYR A 153 -15.00 -15.25 -3.95
CA TYR A 153 -14.80 -15.63 -5.35
C TYR A 153 -13.36 -16.07 -5.66
N GLY A 154 -12.48 -16.08 -4.66
CA GLY A 154 -11.06 -16.40 -4.87
C GLY A 154 -10.34 -15.36 -5.73
N SER A 155 -10.85 -14.12 -5.80
CA SER A 155 -10.27 -13.05 -6.61
C SER A 155 -8.80 -12.83 -6.24
N LEU A 156 -7.89 -13.02 -7.19
CA LEU A 156 -6.45 -12.86 -6.96
C LEU A 156 -6.03 -11.38 -6.89
N VAL A 157 -6.91 -10.44 -7.22
CA VAL A 157 -6.57 -9.01 -7.29
C VAL A 157 -6.20 -8.47 -5.91
N PHE A 158 -7.02 -8.70 -4.89
CA PHE A 158 -6.74 -8.26 -3.53
C PHE A 158 -5.44 -8.83 -2.94
N PRO A 159 -5.18 -10.15 -2.96
CA PRO A 159 -3.93 -10.69 -2.44
C PRO A 159 -2.73 -10.23 -3.27
N LEU A 160 -2.81 -10.06 -4.59
CA LEU A 160 -1.70 -9.46 -5.35
C LEU A 160 -1.44 -8.02 -4.92
N VAL A 161 -2.48 -7.21 -4.73
CA VAL A 161 -2.31 -5.83 -4.27
C VAL A 161 -1.74 -5.78 -2.84
N ALA A 162 -2.25 -6.60 -1.93
CA ALA A 162 -1.84 -6.64 -0.53
C ALA A 162 -0.47 -7.29 -0.29
N LEU A 163 -0.18 -8.43 -0.92
CA LEU A 163 1.10 -9.16 -0.77
C LEU A 163 2.24 -8.53 -1.55
N LEU A 164 1.96 -7.78 -2.62
CA LEU A 164 3.04 -7.35 -3.52
C LEU A 164 3.23 -5.84 -3.55
N VAL A 165 2.16 -5.05 -3.58
CA VAL A 165 2.34 -3.59 -3.64
C VAL A 165 2.90 -3.08 -2.31
N TYR A 166 2.46 -3.66 -1.19
CA TYR A 166 2.89 -3.24 0.13
C TYR A 166 4.38 -3.52 0.43
N PRO A 167 4.93 -4.73 0.24
CA PRO A 167 6.36 -4.95 0.45
C PRO A 167 7.24 -4.15 -0.52
N CYS A 168 6.81 -4.01 -1.79
CA CYS A 168 7.51 -3.19 -2.77
C CYS A 168 7.60 -1.73 -2.30
N TRP A 169 6.51 -1.21 -1.75
CA TRP A 169 6.44 0.12 -1.19
C TRP A 169 7.42 0.31 -0.03
N LEU A 170 7.49 -0.65 0.90
CA LEU A 170 8.42 -0.62 2.03
C LEU A 170 9.89 -0.63 1.59
N LEU A 171 10.23 -1.31 0.50
CA LEU A 171 11.59 -1.27 -0.05
C LEU A 171 11.99 0.15 -0.48
N PHE A 172 11.07 0.93 -1.07
CA PHE A 172 11.35 2.32 -1.45
C PHE A 172 11.62 3.22 -0.24
N TRP A 173 10.89 3.03 0.85
CA TRP A 173 11.17 3.74 2.09
C TRP A 173 12.55 3.39 2.66
N ASN A 174 12.95 2.12 2.62
CA ASN A 174 14.29 1.70 3.05
C ASN A 174 15.41 2.29 2.16
N ILE A 175 15.18 2.44 0.85
CA ILE A 175 16.15 3.09 -0.05
C ILE A 175 16.26 4.58 0.25
N LEU A 176 15.14 5.27 0.50
CA LEU A 176 15.14 6.70 0.77
C LEU A 176 15.88 7.06 2.08
N PHE A 177 15.70 6.23 3.12
CA PHE A 177 16.32 6.46 4.42
C PHE A 177 17.69 5.81 4.60
N TRP A 178 18.24 5.19 3.54
CA TRP A 178 19.59 4.61 3.52
C TRP A 178 20.66 5.62 3.95
N LYS A 179 21.59 5.16 4.80
CA LYS A 179 22.66 5.96 5.42
C LYS A 179 24.03 5.49 4.99
#